data_AF-A0A2N7Q9G6-F1
#
_entry.id   AF-A0A2N7Q9G6-F1
#
_cell.length_a   1.000
_cell.length_b   1.000
_cell.length_c   1.000
_cell.angle_alpha   90.00
_cell.angle_beta   90.00
_cell.angle_gamma   90.00
#
_symmetry.space_group_name_H-M   'P 1'
#
loop_
_entity.id
_entity.type
_entity.pdbx_description
1 polymer ?
#
loop_
_entity_poly.entity_id
_entity_poly.type
_entity_poly.pdbx_seq_one_letter_code
_entity_poly.pdbx_strand_id
1 'polypeptide(L)'
;MFRYLSKIELKQSIFYYLFLFLFFFFWNFFSLFIFFFYLNIQNILQSYEDKVPINMLIFYENNPLNILNLSSEIDKNIYVKKVIIISPEELLEKSKNDLPPEILKIFSKDEIKSQFP
;
A
#
# COMPACT_ATOMS: atom_id res chain seq x y z
N MET A 1 -5.89 42.87 -55.20
CA MET A 1 -6.54 43.01 -53.88
C MET A 1 -7.05 41.67 -53.36
N PHE A 2 -7.94 40.97 -54.08
CA PHE A 2 -8.47 39.65 -53.68
C PHE A 2 -7.43 38.55 -53.39
N ARG A 3 -6.34 38.48 -54.16
CA ARG A 3 -5.26 37.48 -53.96
C ARG A 3 -4.47 37.69 -52.67
N TYR A 4 -4.41 38.92 -52.16
CA TYR A 4 -3.76 39.24 -50.89
C TYR A 4 -4.69 38.98 -49.70
N LEU A 5 -6.00 39.31 -49.83
CA LEU A 5 -7.01 38.94 -48.83
C LEU A 5 -7.08 37.42 -48.62
N SER A 6 -7.15 36.64 -49.70
CA SER A 6 -7.23 35.18 -49.62
C SER A 6 -6.00 34.51 -48.98
N LYS A 7 -4.80 35.09 -49.17
CA LYS A 7 -3.57 34.64 -48.47
C LYS A 7 -3.60 34.93 -46.97
N ILE A 8 -4.23 36.03 -46.55
CA ILE A 8 -4.34 36.40 -45.13
C ILE A 8 -5.33 35.47 -44.42
N GLU A 9 -6.49 35.21 -45.05
CA GLU A 9 -7.50 34.29 -44.52
C GLU A 9 -6.97 32.84 -44.39
N LEU A 10 -6.20 32.36 -45.37
CA LEU A 10 -5.56 31.04 -45.30
C LEU A 10 -4.57 30.92 -44.14
N LYS A 11 -3.73 31.95 -43.92
CA LYS A 11 -2.79 31.97 -42.79
C LYS A 11 -3.53 31.97 -41.44
N GLN A 12 -4.61 32.74 -41.35
CA GLN A 12 -5.42 32.83 -40.14
C GLN A 12 -6.14 31.50 -39.86
N SER A 13 -6.68 30.86 -40.90
CA SER A 13 -7.30 29.53 -40.82
C SER A 13 -6.31 28.46 -40.36
N ILE A 14 -5.10 28.42 -40.93
CA ILE A 14 -4.02 27.50 -40.49
C ILE A 14 -3.68 27.72 -39.01
N PHE A 15 -3.62 28.98 -38.57
CA PHE A 15 -3.35 29.32 -37.17
C PHE A 15 -4.46 28.81 -36.24
N TYR A 16 -5.73 28.94 -36.63
CA TYR A 16 -6.86 28.39 -35.87
C TYR A 16 -6.81 26.87 -35.78
N TYR A 17 -6.53 26.16 -36.88
CA TYR A 17 -6.41 24.70 -36.85
C TYR A 17 -5.23 24.24 -36.00
N LEU A 18 -4.09 24.94 -36.06
CA LEU A 18 -2.94 24.66 -35.20
C LEU A 18 -3.28 24.86 -33.72
N PHE A 19 -3.96 25.97 -33.39
CA PHE A 19 -4.40 26.25 -32.03
C PHE A 19 -5.37 25.17 -31.52
N LEU A 20 -6.34 24.77 -32.34
CA LEU A 20 -7.32 23.74 -32.02
C LEU A 20 -6.64 22.38 -31.82
N PHE A 21 -5.69 22.02 -32.69
CA PHE A 21 -4.85 20.83 -32.53
C PHE A 21 -4.08 20.83 -31.21
N LEU A 22 -3.37 21.93 -30.92
CA LEU A 22 -2.62 22.07 -29.67
C LEU A 22 -3.54 21.97 -28.46
N PHE A 23 -4.71 22.62 -28.50
CA PHE A 23 -5.69 22.55 -27.43
C PHE A 23 -6.10 21.10 -27.16
N PHE A 24 -6.51 20.34 -28.18
CA PHE A 24 -6.90 18.94 -28.00
C PHE A 24 -5.73 18.06 -27.57
N PHE A 25 -4.53 18.29 -28.08
CA PHE A 25 -3.35 17.56 -27.67
C PHE A 25 -3.05 17.76 -26.18
N PHE A 26 -2.96 19.01 -25.73
CA PHE A 26 -2.72 19.32 -24.32
C PHE A 26 -3.86 18.88 -23.42
N TRP A 27 -5.11 19.01 -23.88
CA TRP A 27 -6.28 18.56 -23.13
C TRP A 27 -6.27 17.05 -22.88
N ASN A 28 -5.97 16.26 -23.92
CA ASN A 28 -5.84 14.81 -23.79
C ASN A 28 -4.66 14.42 -22.89
N PHE A 29 -3.50 15.06 -23.10
CA PHE A 29 -2.32 14.81 -22.27
C PHE A 29 -2.57 15.12 -20.79
N PHE A 30 -3.20 16.27 -20.50
CA PHE A 30 -3.57 16.67 -19.15
C PHE A 30 -4.57 15.69 -18.52
N SER A 31 -5.55 15.22 -19.28
CA SER A 31 -6.53 14.23 -18.79
C SER A 31 -5.86 12.90 -18.43
N LEU A 32 -4.96 12.40 -19.29
CA LEU A 32 -4.17 11.21 -19.00
C LEU A 32 -3.28 11.39 -17.77
N PHE A 33 -2.69 12.57 -17.62
CA PHE A 33 -1.85 12.90 -16.47
C PHE A 33 -2.65 12.89 -15.17
N ILE A 34 -3.84 13.49 -15.14
CA ILE A 34 -4.73 13.44 -13.98
C ILE A 34 -5.08 11.99 -13.64
N PHE A 35 -5.46 11.19 -14.64
CA PHE A 35 -5.81 9.79 -14.42
C PHE A 35 -4.65 8.98 -13.84
N PHE A 36 -3.44 9.16 -14.40
CA PHE A 36 -2.24 8.53 -13.88
C PHE A 36 -1.97 8.93 -12.43
N PHE A 37 -2.00 10.23 -12.13
CA PHE A 37 -1.77 10.72 -10.76
C PHE A 37 -2.81 10.18 -9.78
N TYR A 38 -4.08 10.17 -10.16
CA TYR A 38 -5.15 9.63 -9.35
C TYR A 38 -4.90 8.17 -8.98
N LEU A 39 -4.59 7.32 -9.97
CA LEU A 39 -4.29 5.90 -9.71
C LEU A 39 -3.06 5.71 -8.83
N ASN A 40 -2.00 6.48 -9.06
CA ASN A 40 -0.78 6.36 -8.26
C ASN A 40 -0.99 6.80 -6.81
N ILE A 41 -1.74 7.89 -6.58
CA ILE A 41 -2.08 8.35 -5.23
C ILE A 41 -2.92 7.28 -4.51
N GLN A 42 -3.91 6.69 -5.17
CA GLN A 42 -4.71 5.60 -4.58
C GLN A 42 -3.84 4.38 -4.22
N ASN A 43 -2.91 4.00 -5.09
CA ASN A 43 -1.97 2.91 -4.81
C ASN A 43 -1.04 3.22 -3.63
N ILE A 44 -0.56 4.47 -3.53
CA ILE A 44 0.28 4.90 -2.40
C ILE A 44 -0.54 4.88 -1.11
N LEU A 45 -1.78 5.37 -1.13
CA LEU A 45 -2.68 5.37 0.01
C LEU A 45 -2.96 3.94 0.47
N GLN A 46 -3.31 3.06 -0.46
CA GLN A 46 -3.53 1.63 -0.18
C GLN A 46 -2.27 1.00 0.41
N SER A 47 -1.10 1.28 -0.18
CA SER A 47 0.16 0.75 0.34
C SER A 47 0.47 1.26 1.75
N TYR A 48 0.13 2.52 2.06
CA TYR A 48 0.30 3.09 3.39
C TYR A 48 -0.65 2.44 4.40
N GLU A 49 -1.94 2.32 4.07
CA GLU A 49 -2.93 1.63 4.91
C GLU A 49 -2.56 0.18 5.21
N ASP A 50 -1.99 -0.52 4.24
CA ASP A 50 -1.58 -1.92 4.42
C ASP A 50 -0.24 -2.07 5.19
N LYS A 51 0.52 -0.98 5.37
CA LYS A 51 1.88 -0.99 5.94
C LYS A 51 2.02 -0.45 7.36
N VAL A 52 0.92 -0.23 8.09
CA VAL A 52 1.00 0.12 9.53
C VAL A 52 0.63 -1.09 10.40
N PRO A 53 1.45 -2.16 10.45
CA PRO A 53 1.25 -3.21 11.43
C PRO A 53 1.64 -2.67 12.82
N ILE A 54 0.72 -2.83 13.78
CA ILE A 54 1.04 -2.65 15.19
C ILE A 54 1.26 -4.04 15.78
N ASN A 55 2.50 -4.32 16.18
CA ASN A 55 2.85 -5.59 16.82
C ASN A 55 2.70 -5.45 18.34
N MET A 56 1.83 -6.25 18.94
CA MET A 56 1.67 -6.33 20.39
C MET A 56 2.14 -7.70 20.88
N LEU A 57 3.11 -7.71 21.80
CA LEU A 57 3.52 -8.91 22.51
C LEU A 57 2.69 -9.01 23.79
N ILE A 58 1.94 -10.11 23.92
CA ILE A 58 1.06 -10.34 25.06
C ILE A 58 1.58 -11.57 25.80
N PHE A 59 1.98 -11.36 27.04
CA PHE A 59 2.30 -12.45 27.96
C PHE A 59 1.02 -12.83 28.69
N TYR A 60 0.56 -14.06 28.52
CA TYR A 60 -0.59 -14.58 29.26
C TYR A 60 -0.12 -15.79 30.08
N GLU A 61 -0.32 -15.74 31.40
CA GLU A 61 0.06 -16.86 32.28
C GLU A 61 -1.02 -17.94 32.36
N ASN A 62 -2.32 -17.61 32.20
CA ASN A 62 -3.38 -18.44 32.77
C ASN A 62 -4.59 -18.83 31.88
N ASN A 63 -4.93 -18.15 30.78
CA ASN A 63 -6.02 -18.59 29.90
C ASN A 63 -5.93 -18.12 28.42
N PRO A 64 -5.90 -19.02 27.42
CA PRO A 64 -5.91 -18.64 26.01
C PRO A 64 -7.20 -17.93 25.56
N LEU A 65 -8.31 -18.11 26.28
CA LEU A 65 -9.56 -17.39 26.02
C LEU A 65 -9.42 -15.87 26.20
N ASN A 66 -8.48 -15.41 27.04
CA ASN A 66 -8.25 -13.98 27.23
C ASN A 66 -7.67 -13.31 25.98
N ILE A 67 -6.86 -14.01 25.20
CA ILE A 67 -6.32 -13.49 23.94
C ILE A 67 -7.43 -13.34 22.91
N LEU A 68 -8.32 -14.34 22.82
CA LEU A 68 -9.47 -14.27 21.92
C LEU A 68 -10.41 -13.13 22.29
N ASN A 69 -10.71 -12.96 23.58
CA ASN A 69 -11.54 -11.85 24.06
C ASN A 69 -10.87 -10.49 23.77
N LEU A 70 -9.58 -10.34 24.07
CA LEU A 70 -8.83 -9.12 23.79
C LEU A 70 -8.79 -8.81 22.28
N SER A 71 -8.56 -9.82 21.44
CA SER A 71 -8.61 -9.66 19.98
C SER A 71 -9.99 -9.18 19.52
N SER A 72 -11.06 -9.72 20.11
CA SER A 72 -12.43 -9.32 19.78
C SER A 72 -12.76 -7.90 20.23
N GLU A 73 -12.16 -7.40 21.30
CA GLU A 73 -12.31 -6.02 21.74
C GLU A 73 -11.52 -5.05 20.85
N ILE A 74 -10.31 -5.43 20.44
CA ILE A 74 -9.49 -4.64 19.51
C ILE A 74 -10.16 -4.57 18.13
N ASP A 75 -10.74 -5.68 17.65
CA ASP A 75 -11.40 -5.76 16.34
C ASP A 75 -12.70 -4.93 16.26
N LYS A 76 -13.33 -4.60 17.41
CA LYS A 76 -14.47 -3.68 17.47
C LYS A 76 -14.09 -2.22 17.21
N ASN A 77 -12.80 -1.88 17.22
CA ASN A 77 -12.34 -0.52 17.00
C ASN A 77 -12.37 -0.18 15.50
N ILE A 78 -12.97 0.95 15.15
CA ILE A 78 -13.13 1.44 13.76
C ILE A 78 -11.77 1.64 13.05
N TYR A 79 -10.70 1.89 13.81
CA TYR A 79 -9.36 2.09 13.27
C TYR A 79 -8.61 0.77 12.98
N VAL A 80 -9.14 -0.37 13.41
CA VAL A 80 -8.50 -1.68 13.22
C VAL A 80 -9.15 -2.36 12.03
N LYS A 81 -8.35 -2.60 10.99
CA LYS A 81 -8.81 -3.28 9.76
C LYS A 81 -8.82 -4.80 9.92
N LYS A 82 -7.86 -5.35 10.66
CA LYS A 82 -7.69 -6.78 10.88
C LYS A 82 -6.80 -7.04 12.10
N VAL A 83 -7.21 -7.98 12.95
CA VAL A 83 -6.35 -8.55 13.99
C VAL A 83 -5.84 -9.93 13.54
N ILE A 84 -4.54 -10.19 13.72
CA ILE A 84 -3.92 -11.49 13.45
C ILE A 84 -3.26 -11.94 14.75
N ILE A 85 -3.68 -13.11 15.24
CA ILE A 85 -3.04 -13.77 16.38
C ILE A 85 -1.97 -14.70 15.80
N ILE A 86 -0.73 -14.56 16.26
CA ILE A 86 0.40 -15.39 15.87
C ILE A 86 0.82 -16.18 17.12
N SER A 87 0.91 -17.49 17.01
CA SER A 87 1.37 -18.31 18.13
C SER A 87 2.88 -18.14 18.35
N PRO A 88 3.41 -18.42 19.55
CA PRO A 88 4.85 -18.39 19.80
C PRO A 88 5.65 -19.29 18.86
N GLU A 89 5.12 -20.46 18.50
CA GLU A 89 5.78 -21.41 17.59
C GLU A 89 5.86 -20.87 16.17
N GLU A 90 4.77 -20.30 15.66
CA GLU A 90 4.73 -19.67 14.33
C GLU A 90 5.64 -18.44 14.26
N LEU A 91 5.67 -17.63 15.32
CA LEU A 91 6.56 -16.49 15.43
C LEU A 91 8.02 -16.93 15.40
N LEU A 92 8.34 -17.99 16.15
CA LEU A 92 9.67 -18.57 16.17
C LEU A 92 10.05 -19.05 14.77
N GLU A 93 9.21 -19.85 14.11
CA GLU A 93 9.49 -20.37 12.77
C GLU A 93 9.74 -19.26 11.74
N LYS A 94 8.93 -18.20 11.74
CA LYS A 94 9.14 -17.03 10.88
C LYS A 94 10.47 -16.34 11.17
N SER A 95 10.78 -16.11 12.46
CA SER A 95 12.01 -15.44 12.86
C SER A 95 13.27 -16.23 12.51
N LYS A 96 13.20 -17.55 12.38
CA LYS A 96 14.37 -18.36 11.99
C LYS A 96 14.95 -18.00 10.63
N ASN A 97 14.11 -17.52 9.72
CA ASN A 97 14.55 -17.10 8.38
C ASN A 97 15.34 -15.80 8.42
N ASP A 98 15.08 -14.95 9.42
CA ASP A 98 15.69 -13.63 9.57
C ASP A 98 16.83 -13.61 10.59
N LEU A 99 16.99 -14.69 11.38
CA LEU A 99 17.99 -14.78 12.44
C LEU A 99 19.31 -15.42 11.95
N PRO A 100 20.46 -14.94 12.45
CA PRO A 100 21.76 -15.55 12.18
C PRO A 100 21.83 -17.02 12.61
N PRO A 101 22.54 -17.88 11.86
CA PRO A 101 22.61 -19.31 12.13
C PRO A 101 23.30 -19.65 13.46
N GLU A 102 24.04 -18.73 14.08
CA GLU A 102 24.62 -18.94 15.42
C GLU A 102 23.55 -18.95 16.52
N ILE A 103 22.50 -18.12 16.41
CA ILE A 103 21.43 -18.03 17.40
C ILE A 103 20.51 -19.25 17.32
N LEU A 104 20.32 -19.80 16.12
CA LEU A 104 19.51 -21.01 15.88
C LEU A 104 20.05 -22.26 16.57
N LYS A 105 21.36 -22.30 16.88
CA LYS A 105 21.99 -23.42 17.59
C LYS A 105 21.68 -23.43 19.08
N ILE A 106 21.23 -22.30 19.64
CA ILE A 106 20.96 -22.13 21.08
C ILE A 106 19.62 -22.78 21.46
N PHE A 107 18.66 -22.87 20.54
CA PHE A 107 17.33 -23.40 20.83
C PHE A 107 17.20 -24.86 20.39
N SER A 108 17.49 -25.80 21.29
CA SER A 108 17.19 -27.21 21.05
C SER A 108 15.66 -27.45 21.03
N LYS A 109 15.18 -28.40 20.21
CA LYS A 109 13.73 -28.72 20.11
C LYS A 109 13.10 -29.08 21.47
N ASP A 110 13.91 -29.64 22.37
CA ASP A 110 13.47 -30.09 23.69
C ASP A 110 13.38 -28.93 24.70
N GLU A 111 14.27 -27.93 24.63
CA GLU A 111 14.18 -26.71 25.44
C GLU A 111 12.98 -25.85 25.05
N ILE A 112 12.70 -25.74 23.75
CA ILE A 112 11.53 -25.01 23.24
C ILE A 112 10.25 -25.64 23.81
N LYS A 113 10.11 -26.97 23.78
CA LYS A 113 8.95 -27.66 24.37
C LYS A 113 8.85 -27.52 25.89
N SER A 114 9.95 -27.27 26.59
CA SER A 114 9.95 -27.07 28.04
C SER A 114 9.58 -25.63 28.45
N GLN A 115 9.86 -24.64 27.60
CA GLN A 115 9.61 -23.22 27.88
C GLN A 115 8.26 -22.72 27.36
N PHE A 116 7.70 -23.37 26.34
CA PHE A 116 6.37 -23.07 25.80
C PHE A 116 5.44 -24.25 26.12
N PRO A 117 4.60 -24.16 27.18
CA PRO A 117 3.63 -25.20 27.53
C PRO A 117 2.45 -25.28 26.55
#